data_AF-A0A1S9PLE8-F1
#
_entry.id   AF-A0A1S9PLE8-F1
#
_cell.length_a   1.000
_cell.length_b   1.000
_cell.length_c   1.000
_cell.angle_alpha   90.00
_cell.angle_beta   90.00
_cell.angle_gamma   90.00
#
_symmetry.space_group_name_H-M   'P 1'
#
loop_
_entity.id
_entity.type
_entity.pdbx_description
1 polymer ?
#
loop_
_entity_poly.entity_id
_entity_poly.type
_entity_poly.pdbx_seq_one_letter_code
_entity_poly.pdbx_strand_id
1 'polypeptide(L)'
;MTGMRGIWLGCVTLIALAGCEFGKPAKKVEPDSFTDTVGYEMKTIHDRAKDCGTRPDSTCTTATINYPLFKGQDALNDTLQSRLINLYVNGDEKPDSSLSAMVATYLTKYDEFKKDDERKDMFFELTEYAKVVSQDSALVAIEYGGYTYQGGAHGSSFTGFLNWDPKTKKALYLEDVLQPNTQKQLNKIGERIFRKNENLKDTASLEQDYFFEDAKFVLNENYLFTPVGIKFLYNEYEIKPYAAGQTELVIPWAELKTLLKPTSVVAHYLIKNAGI
;
A
#
# COMPACT_ATOMS: atom_id res chain seq x y z
N MET A 1 82.29 3.48 -8.83
CA MET A 1 81.37 2.44 -9.34
C MET A 1 80.95 1.58 -8.18
N THR A 2 79.63 1.56 -7.90
CA THR A 2 78.82 0.47 -7.28
C THR A 2 79.42 -0.31 -6.09
N GLY A 3 78.83 -0.44 -4.91
CA GLY A 3 77.46 -0.23 -4.44
C GLY A 3 77.20 -1.18 -3.23
N MET A 4 76.12 -0.91 -2.49
CA MET A 4 75.49 -1.74 -1.45
C MET A 4 76.12 -1.79 -0.04
N ARG A 5 75.65 -0.88 0.82
CA ARG A 5 75.50 -1.11 2.27
C ARG A 5 74.00 -1.25 2.58
N GLY A 6 73.64 -2.33 3.26
CA GLY A 6 72.26 -2.66 3.62
C GLY A 6 71.64 -1.67 4.60
N ILE A 7 70.36 -1.38 4.39
CA ILE A 7 69.54 -0.58 5.30
C ILE A 7 68.46 -1.51 5.86
N TRP A 8 68.46 -1.63 7.19
CA TRP A 8 67.46 -2.32 7.99
C TRP A 8 66.11 -1.59 7.89
N LEU A 9 65.03 -2.32 7.55
CA LEU A 9 63.66 -1.85 7.72
C LEU A 9 63.29 -1.85 9.21
N GLY A 10 63.13 -0.67 9.79
CA GLY A 10 62.42 -0.49 11.05
C GLY A 10 60.96 -0.13 10.77
N CYS A 11 60.03 -1.06 10.99
CA CYS A 11 58.59 -0.78 11.01
C CYS A 11 58.24 0.09 12.22
N VAL A 12 57.83 1.33 12.00
CA VAL A 12 57.18 2.17 13.03
C VAL A 12 55.68 2.09 12.81
N THR A 13 54.99 1.31 13.62
CA THR A 13 53.53 1.32 13.75
C THR A 13 53.09 2.57 14.50
N LEU A 14 52.43 3.49 13.80
CA LEU A 14 51.71 4.63 14.38
C LEU A 14 50.35 4.13 14.91
N ILE A 15 50.22 4.06 16.24
CA ILE A 15 48.94 3.82 16.92
C ILE A 15 48.19 5.15 16.97
N ALA A 16 47.11 5.27 16.20
CA ALA A 16 46.19 6.38 16.30
C ALA A 16 45.26 6.15 17.51
N LEU A 17 45.48 6.91 18.59
CA LEU A 17 44.58 6.94 19.75
C LEU A 17 43.35 7.78 19.39
N ALA A 18 42.20 7.11 19.26
CA ALA A 18 40.90 7.77 19.22
C ALA A 18 40.58 8.32 20.62
N GLY A 19 40.57 9.64 20.77
CA GLY A 19 40.14 10.30 21.99
C GLY A 19 38.61 10.26 22.11
N CYS A 20 38.09 9.61 23.15
CA CYS A 20 36.70 9.74 23.55
C CYS A 20 36.49 11.07 24.28
N GLU A 21 35.71 11.98 23.70
CA GLU A 21 35.21 13.18 24.39
C GLU A 21 34.13 12.79 25.41
N PHE A 22 34.53 12.48 26.65
CA PHE A 22 33.61 12.40 27.78
C PHE A 22 33.31 13.82 28.30
N GLY A 23 32.05 14.26 28.24
CA GLY A 23 31.60 15.49 28.92
C GLY A 23 30.61 16.39 28.20
N LYS A 24 30.24 16.11 26.94
CA LYS A 24 29.10 16.81 26.32
C LYS A 24 27.81 16.13 26.78
N PRO A 25 26.80 16.87 27.30
CA PRO A 25 25.49 16.28 27.52
C PRO A 25 25.03 15.69 26.20
N ALA A 26 24.57 14.43 26.22
CA ALA A 26 24.00 13.80 25.04
C ALA A 26 22.95 14.76 24.47
N LYS A 27 23.11 15.16 23.20
CA LYS A 27 22.03 15.88 22.49
C LYS A 27 20.77 15.08 22.76
N LYS A 28 19.70 15.74 23.24
CA LYS A 28 18.38 15.14 23.26
C LYS A 28 18.14 14.61 21.86
N VAL A 29 18.21 13.29 21.71
CA VAL A 29 17.75 12.63 20.50
C VAL A 29 16.27 12.93 20.50
N GLU A 30 15.82 13.81 19.60
CA GLU A 30 14.40 13.95 19.34
C GLU A 30 13.87 12.54 19.07
N PRO A 31 12.76 12.12 19.70
CA PRO A 31 12.25 10.77 19.54
C PRO A 31 12.15 10.49 18.05
N ASP A 32 12.81 9.43 17.61
CA ASP A 32 12.86 9.08 16.20
C ASP A 32 11.42 9.01 15.70
N SER A 33 11.13 9.74 14.63
CA SER A 33 9.80 9.95 14.07
C SER A 33 9.18 8.68 13.48
N PHE A 34 9.68 7.49 13.86
CA PHE A 34 9.33 6.18 13.34
C PHE A 34 9.01 5.18 14.45
N THR A 35 8.88 5.63 15.71
CA THR A 35 8.29 4.76 16.74
C THR A 35 6.87 4.43 16.33
N ASP A 36 6.61 3.14 16.13
CA ASP A 36 5.27 2.56 15.99
C ASP A 36 4.39 3.11 17.12
N THR A 37 3.35 3.87 16.77
CA THR A 37 2.52 4.56 17.77
C THR A 37 1.20 3.85 18.02
N VAL A 38 0.64 3.17 17.02
CA VAL A 38 -0.66 2.51 17.14
C VAL A 38 -0.45 1.00 17.22
N GLY A 39 -0.52 0.47 18.43
CA GLY A 39 -0.55 -0.98 18.62
C GLY A 39 -1.81 -1.60 18.00
N TYR A 40 -1.64 -2.69 17.26
CA TYR A 40 -2.73 -3.49 16.70
C TYR A 40 -2.50 -4.98 16.93
N GLU A 41 -3.58 -5.76 16.80
CA GLU A 41 -3.53 -7.22 16.79
C GLU A 41 -4.09 -7.71 15.45
N MET A 42 -3.40 -8.63 14.78
CA MET A 42 -3.96 -9.25 13.58
C MET A 42 -5.12 -10.18 13.94
N LYS A 43 -6.22 -10.03 13.23
CA LYS A 43 -7.40 -10.89 13.30
C LYS A 43 -7.53 -11.67 12.00
N THR A 44 -7.97 -12.91 12.13
CA THR A 44 -8.30 -13.78 11.01
C THR A 44 -9.71 -14.30 11.19
N ILE A 45 -10.53 -14.12 10.16
CA ILE A 45 -11.80 -14.83 10.01
C ILE A 45 -11.57 -15.80 8.87
N HIS A 46 -11.73 -17.09 9.14
CA HIS A 46 -11.56 -18.13 8.14
C HIS A 46 -12.69 -19.14 8.31
N ASP A 47 -13.36 -19.44 7.21
CA ASP A 47 -14.32 -20.52 7.14
C ASP A 47 -14.26 -21.19 5.76
N ARG A 48 -14.78 -22.40 5.68
CA ARG A 48 -14.72 -23.25 4.49
C ARG A 48 -16.02 -24.02 4.29
N ALA A 49 -16.30 -24.38 3.04
CA ALA A 49 -17.53 -25.09 2.71
C ALA A 49 -17.65 -26.44 3.44
N LYS A 50 -18.87 -26.84 3.80
CA LYS A 50 -19.12 -28.04 4.62
C LYS A 50 -18.74 -29.34 3.92
N ASP A 51 -18.87 -29.37 2.59
CA ASP A 51 -18.53 -30.52 1.75
C ASP A 51 -17.02 -30.76 1.62
N CYS A 52 -16.20 -29.89 2.20
CA CYS A 52 -14.76 -30.06 2.25
C CYS A 52 -14.30 -31.27 3.04
N GLY A 53 -15.01 -31.64 4.12
CA GLY A 53 -14.57 -32.71 5.01
C GLY A 53 -13.14 -32.50 5.50
N THR A 54 -12.26 -33.47 5.26
CA THR A 54 -10.85 -33.46 5.68
C THR A 54 -9.88 -33.00 4.59
N ARG A 55 -10.38 -32.56 3.42
CA ARG A 55 -9.52 -32.09 2.32
C ARG A 55 -8.68 -30.87 2.74
N PRO A 56 -7.52 -30.61 2.11
CA PRO A 56 -6.83 -29.34 2.32
C PRO A 56 -7.61 -28.17 1.70
N ASP A 57 -7.42 -26.97 2.25
CA ASP A 57 -8.05 -25.73 1.78
C ASP A 57 -7.76 -25.44 0.31
N SER A 58 -6.57 -25.82 -0.18
CA SER A 58 -6.16 -25.68 -1.59
C SER A 58 -7.02 -26.45 -2.60
N THR A 59 -7.98 -27.25 -2.13
CA THR A 59 -8.90 -28.04 -2.97
C THR A 59 -10.36 -27.80 -2.58
N CYS A 60 -10.62 -26.64 -1.96
CA CYS A 60 -11.83 -26.38 -1.23
C CYS A 60 -12.30 -24.94 -1.37
N THR A 61 -13.62 -24.76 -1.25
CA THR A 61 -14.15 -23.41 -1.15
C THR A 61 -13.81 -22.82 0.21
N THR A 62 -13.13 -21.68 0.20
CA THR A 62 -12.70 -20.99 1.43
C THR A 62 -13.00 -19.50 1.35
N ALA A 63 -13.32 -18.92 2.49
CA ALA A 63 -13.41 -17.48 2.68
C ALA A 63 -12.55 -17.07 3.88
N THR A 64 -11.53 -16.26 3.61
CA THR A 64 -10.51 -15.84 4.59
C THR A 64 -10.33 -14.33 4.56
N ILE A 65 -10.35 -13.69 5.72
CA ILE A 65 -10.12 -12.26 5.89
C ILE A 65 -9.07 -12.07 6.98
N ASN A 66 -7.97 -11.38 6.65
CA ASN A 66 -6.88 -11.07 7.59
C ASN A 66 -6.73 -9.55 7.76
N TYR A 67 -6.91 -9.00 8.96
CA TYR A 67 -6.89 -7.54 9.15
C TYR A 67 -6.38 -7.12 10.53
N PRO A 68 -5.75 -5.94 10.66
CA PRO A 68 -5.35 -5.41 11.95
C PRO A 68 -6.55 -4.82 12.70
N LEU A 69 -6.61 -5.09 14.01
CA LEU A 69 -7.51 -4.44 14.94
C LEU A 69 -6.75 -3.38 15.77
N PHE A 70 -7.01 -2.12 15.44
CA PHE A 70 -6.66 -0.83 16.04
C PHE A 70 -6.90 -0.71 17.55
N LYS A 71 -5.90 -0.75 18.44
CA LYS A 71 -6.14 -0.42 19.87
C LYS A 71 -6.47 1.07 20.02
N GLY A 72 -7.66 1.39 20.54
CA GLY A 72 -8.11 2.76 20.81
C GLY A 72 -8.42 3.61 19.57
N GLN A 73 -8.49 2.98 18.40
CA GLN A 73 -8.71 3.61 17.09
C GLN A 73 -10.01 3.10 16.46
N ASP A 74 -11.14 3.25 17.17
CA ASP A 74 -12.44 2.69 16.73
C ASP A 74 -12.86 3.21 15.34
N ALA A 75 -12.71 4.51 15.07
CA ALA A 75 -13.04 5.08 13.76
C ALA A 75 -12.17 4.51 12.62
N LEU A 76 -10.91 4.16 12.89
CA LEU A 76 -10.04 3.47 11.92
C LEU A 76 -10.52 2.04 11.69
N ASN A 77 -10.86 1.32 12.76
CA ASN A 77 -11.38 -0.03 12.68
C ASN A 77 -12.68 -0.07 11.87
N ASP A 78 -13.61 0.84 12.13
CA ASP A 78 -14.89 0.94 11.42
C ASP A 78 -14.67 1.28 9.94
N THR A 79 -13.79 2.24 9.66
CA THR A 79 -13.44 2.60 8.28
C THR A 79 -12.82 1.42 7.54
N LEU A 80 -11.84 0.73 8.14
CA LEU A 80 -11.14 -0.38 7.51
C LEU A 80 -12.07 -1.58 7.27
N GLN A 81 -12.88 -1.94 8.25
CA GLN A 81 -13.87 -3.02 8.10
C GLN A 81 -14.91 -2.66 7.03
N SER A 82 -15.38 -1.41 6.99
CA SER A 82 -16.28 -0.95 5.94
C SER A 82 -15.63 -1.07 4.55
N ARG A 83 -14.35 -0.71 4.40
CA ARG A 83 -13.62 -0.86 3.12
C ARG A 83 -13.51 -2.33 2.68
N LEU A 84 -13.23 -3.24 3.60
CA LEU A 84 -13.17 -4.68 3.33
C LEU A 84 -14.56 -5.24 2.94
N ILE A 85 -15.60 -4.93 3.72
CA ILE A 85 -16.99 -5.35 3.43
C ILE A 85 -17.46 -4.88 2.04
N ASN A 86 -17.03 -3.70 1.60
CA ASN A 86 -17.44 -3.11 0.33
C ASN A 86 -16.49 -3.43 -0.84
N LEU A 87 -15.47 -4.27 -0.64
CA LEU A 87 -14.40 -4.48 -1.62
C LEU A 87 -14.91 -4.99 -2.97
N TYR A 88 -15.87 -5.92 -2.92
CA TYR A 88 -16.45 -6.60 -4.09
C TYR A 88 -17.95 -6.38 -4.24
N VAL A 89 -18.51 -5.41 -3.53
CA VAL A 89 -19.93 -5.04 -3.67
C VAL A 89 -20.13 -4.31 -4.99
N ASN A 90 -20.95 -4.86 -5.86
CA ASN A 90 -21.20 -4.31 -7.20
C ASN A 90 -22.67 -3.93 -7.40
N GLY A 91 -22.93 -2.88 -8.17
CA GLY A 91 -24.28 -2.48 -8.56
C GLY A 91 -25.19 -2.18 -7.37
N ASP A 92 -26.35 -2.83 -7.33
CA ASP A 92 -27.38 -2.64 -6.29
C ASP A 92 -27.22 -3.62 -5.10
N GLU A 93 -26.14 -4.41 -5.04
CA GLU A 93 -25.90 -5.31 -3.92
C GLU A 93 -25.73 -4.51 -2.62
N LYS A 94 -26.34 -5.01 -1.54
CA LYS A 94 -26.16 -4.43 -0.21
C LYS A 94 -24.94 -5.07 0.44
N PRO A 95 -24.05 -4.27 1.05
CA PRO A 95 -22.94 -4.83 1.82
C PRO A 95 -23.45 -5.68 2.99
N ASP A 96 -22.70 -6.71 3.33
CA ASP A 96 -22.93 -7.50 4.54
C ASP A 96 -22.78 -6.65 5.81
N SER A 97 -23.42 -7.06 6.90
CA SER A 97 -23.45 -6.28 8.15
C SER A 97 -22.13 -6.33 8.94
N SER A 98 -21.25 -7.29 8.63
CA SER A 98 -19.95 -7.49 9.29
C SER A 98 -19.06 -8.40 8.44
N LEU A 99 -17.77 -8.42 8.73
CA LEU A 99 -16.83 -9.34 8.07
C LEU A 99 -17.21 -10.82 8.29
N SER A 100 -17.68 -11.19 9.49
CA SER A 100 -18.14 -12.56 9.76
C SER A 100 -19.41 -12.90 8.99
N ALA A 101 -20.33 -11.95 8.83
CA ALA A 101 -21.52 -12.13 7.99
C ALA A 101 -21.10 -12.32 6.52
N MET A 102 -20.14 -11.53 6.03
CA MET A 102 -19.62 -11.66 4.67
C MET A 102 -19.03 -13.04 4.39
N VAL A 103 -18.22 -13.59 5.29
CA VAL A 103 -17.70 -14.97 5.18
C VAL A 103 -18.85 -16.00 5.12
N ALA A 104 -19.84 -15.88 6.00
CA ALA A 104 -20.98 -16.79 6.03
C ALA A 104 -21.86 -16.67 4.76
N THR A 105 -22.13 -15.45 4.29
CA THR A 105 -22.86 -15.16 3.05
C THR A 105 -22.13 -15.75 1.86
N TYR A 106 -20.80 -15.62 1.79
CA TYR A 106 -19.98 -16.16 0.71
C TYR A 106 -20.10 -17.69 0.59
N LEU A 107 -19.99 -18.40 1.71
CA LEU A 107 -20.16 -19.85 1.74
C LEU A 107 -21.61 -20.28 1.43
N THR A 108 -22.60 -19.50 1.84
CA THR A 108 -24.01 -19.74 1.49
C THR A 108 -24.23 -19.63 -0.01
N LYS A 109 -23.66 -18.59 -0.66
CA LYS A 109 -23.70 -18.45 -2.13
C LYS A 109 -23.08 -19.67 -2.84
N TYR A 110 -21.99 -20.23 -2.31
CA TYR A 110 -21.42 -21.47 -2.83
C TYR A 110 -22.35 -22.68 -2.65
N ASP A 111 -22.91 -22.87 -1.47
CA ASP A 111 -23.86 -23.95 -1.18
C ASP A 111 -25.11 -23.88 -2.08
N GLU A 112 -25.57 -22.68 -2.44
CA GLU A 112 -26.65 -22.45 -3.40
C GLU A 112 -26.21 -22.79 -4.82
N PHE A 113 -25.06 -22.28 -5.27
CA PHE A 113 -24.49 -22.57 -6.58
C PHE A 113 -24.41 -24.09 -6.86
N LYS A 114 -23.96 -24.89 -5.88
CA LYS A 114 -23.84 -26.34 -6.04
C LYS A 114 -25.17 -27.08 -6.23
N LYS A 115 -26.31 -26.50 -5.86
CA LYS A 115 -27.63 -27.13 -6.06
C LYS A 115 -28.06 -27.10 -7.51
N ASP A 116 -27.69 -26.02 -8.21
CA ASP A 116 -28.19 -25.70 -9.54
C ASP A 116 -27.14 -25.90 -10.64
N ASP A 117 -25.85 -26.00 -10.30
CA ASP A 117 -24.76 -26.14 -11.28
C ASP A 117 -24.21 -27.57 -11.38
N GLU A 118 -24.02 -28.06 -12.61
CA GLU A 118 -23.48 -29.40 -12.87
C GLU A 118 -21.96 -29.51 -12.66
N ARG A 119 -21.23 -28.39 -12.53
CA ARG A 119 -19.77 -28.32 -12.33
C ARG A 119 -19.40 -28.61 -10.87
N LYS A 120 -19.53 -29.88 -10.48
CA LYS A 120 -19.35 -30.34 -9.09
C LYS A 120 -17.95 -30.15 -8.50
N ASP A 121 -16.94 -30.01 -9.37
CA ASP A 121 -15.53 -29.86 -9.00
C ASP A 121 -15.08 -28.40 -8.87
N MET A 122 -15.94 -27.43 -9.20
CA MET A 122 -15.63 -26.02 -9.02
C MET A 122 -15.67 -25.64 -7.53
N PHE A 123 -14.68 -24.86 -7.09
CA PHE A 123 -14.63 -24.25 -5.78
C PHE A 123 -14.51 -22.72 -5.91
N PHE A 124 -15.06 -22.02 -4.93
CA PHE A 124 -14.98 -20.56 -4.84
C PHE A 124 -13.84 -20.17 -3.90
N GLU A 125 -13.30 -18.98 -4.05
CA GLU A 125 -12.25 -18.48 -3.16
C GLU A 125 -12.48 -17.01 -2.84
N LEU A 126 -12.54 -16.67 -1.56
CA LEU A 126 -12.44 -15.30 -1.08
C LEU A 126 -11.23 -15.19 -0.17
N THR A 127 -10.30 -14.31 -0.53
CA THR A 127 -9.17 -13.94 0.31
C THR A 127 -9.11 -12.43 0.38
N GLU A 128 -9.36 -11.87 1.56
CA GLU A 128 -9.18 -10.44 1.81
C GLU A 128 -8.10 -10.19 2.85
N TYR A 129 -7.44 -9.05 2.73
CA TYR A 129 -6.41 -8.63 3.67
C TYR A 129 -6.43 -7.12 3.90
N ALA A 130 -5.91 -6.73 5.04
CA ALA A 130 -5.39 -5.40 5.30
C ALA A 130 -4.05 -5.51 6.04
N LYS A 131 -3.10 -4.65 5.69
CA LYS A 131 -1.78 -4.59 6.31
C LYS A 131 -1.31 -3.15 6.50
N VAL A 132 -0.62 -2.90 7.61
CA VAL A 132 0.06 -1.64 7.85
C VAL A 132 1.35 -1.63 7.01
N VAL A 133 1.42 -0.74 6.03
CA VAL A 133 2.59 -0.58 5.16
C VAL A 133 3.68 0.22 5.88
N SER A 134 3.28 1.30 6.53
CA SER A 134 4.15 2.11 7.37
C SER A 134 3.31 2.87 8.39
N GLN A 135 3.91 3.17 9.54
CA GLN A 135 3.28 4.08 10.49
C GLN A 135 4.30 4.87 11.29
N ASP A 136 3.87 6.03 11.75
CA ASP A 136 4.56 6.89 12.68
C ASP A 136 3.55 7.67 13.54
N SER A 137 4.00 8.70 14.25
CA SER A 137 3.13 9.50 15.12
C SER A 137 2.10 10.38 14.37
N ALA A 138 2.24 10.54 13.05
CA ALA A 138 1.42 11.42 12.21
C ALA A 138 0.63 10.66 11.14
N LEU A 139 1.07 9.46 10.75
CA LEU A 139 0.45 8.67 9.69
C LEU A 139 0.39 7.19 10.04
N VAL A 140 -0.74 6.54 9.79
CA VAL A 140 -0.86 5.09 9.61
C VAL A 140 -1.26 4.86 8.16
N ALA A 141 -0.35 4.27 7.38
CA ALA A 141 -0.53 3.98 5.96
C ALA A 141 -0.90 2.50 5.82
N ILE A 142 -2.08 2.22 5.28
CA ILE A 142 -2.66 0.89 5.20
C ILE A 142 -2.92 0.54 3.73
N GLU A 143 -2.54 -0.67 3.36
CA GLU A 143 -2.96 -1.32 2.12
C GLU A 143 -4.00 -2.38 2.49
N TYR A 144 -5.12 -2.38 1.78
CA TYR A 144 -6.15 -3.41 1.89
C TYR A 144 -6.50 -3.92 0.51
N GLY A 145 -7.02 -5.12 0.42
CA GLY A 145 -7.30 -5.74 -0.86
C GLY A 145 -7.67 -7.19 -0.74
N GLY A 146 -7.68 -7.88 -1.86
CA GLY A 146 -8.01 -9.28 -1.87
C GLY A 146 -8.06 -9.89 -3.26
N TYR A 147 -8.57 -11.11 -3.27
CA TYR A 147 -8.95 -11.87 -4.45
C TYR A 147 -10.30 -12.55 -4.19
N THR A 148 -11.17 -12.57 -5.21
CA THR A 148 -12.40 -13.36 -5.19
C THR A 148 -12.57 -14.15 -6.49
N TYR A 149 -13.01 -15.40 -6.38
CA TYR A 149 -13.39 -16.26 -7.50
C TYR A 149 -14.68 -16.99 -7.19
N GLN A 150 -15.72 -16.76 -8.00
CA GLN A 150 -17.03 -17.41 -7.87
C GLN A 150 -17.42 -18.13 -9.16
N GLY A 151 -16.43 -18.65 -9.89
CA GLY A 151 -16.59 -19.22 -11.23
C GLY A 151 -16.26 -18.22 -12.35
N GLY A 152 -16.29 -18.71 -13.60
CA GLY A 152 -15.91 -17.93 -14.78
C GLY A 152 -14.47 -18.18 -15.23
N ALA A 153 -13.96 -17.34 -16.13
CA ALA A 153 -12.64 -17.53 -16.75
C ALA A 153 -11.47 -17.20 -15.81
N HIS A 154 -11.64 -16.24 -14.90
CA HIS A 154 -10.65 -15.82 -13.92
C HIS A 154 -11.34 -15.18 -12.70
N GLY A 155 -10.62 -15.00 -11.59
CA GLY A 155 -11.10 -14.23 -10.45
C GLY A 155 -10.89 -12.72 -10.60
N SER A 156 -11.17 -11.98 -9.53
CA SER A 156 -11.05 -10.53 -9.45
C SER A 156 -10.16 -10.14 -8.28
N SER A 157 -9.13 -9.34 -8.55
CA SER A 157 -8.25 -8.80 -7.53
C SER A 157 -8.52 -7.32 -7.32
N PHE A 158 -8.34 -6.85 -6.09
CA PHE A 158 -8.37 -5.41 -5.79
C PHE A 158 -7.28 -5.05 -4.81
N THR A 159 -6.72 -3.86 -4.94
CA THR A 159 -5.85 -3.23 -3.95
C THR A 159 -6.24 -1.77 -3.78
N GLY A 160 -6.47 -1.40 -2.53
CA GLY A 160 -6.84 -0.07 -2.08
C GLY A 160 -5.92 0.43 -0.98
N PHE A 161 -5.90 1.74 -0.81
CA PHE A 161 -5.08 2.41 0.18
C PHE A 161 -5.92 3.25 1.15
N LEU A 162 -5.46 3.32 2.39
CA LEU A 162 -6.00 4.19 3.43
C LEU A 162 -4.85 4.90 4.14
N ASN A 163 -4.88 6.23 4.11
CA ASN A 163 -3.98 7.08 4.87
C ASN A 163 -4.75 7.61 6.08
N TRP A 164 -4.22 7.43 7.28
CA TRP A 164 -4.92 7.78 8.51
C TRP A 164 -4.07 8.62 9.44
N ASP A 165 -4.65 9.68 10.01
CA ASP A 165 -4.06 10.44 11.09
C ASP A 165 -4.51 9.84 12.44
N PRO A 166 -3.61 9.16 13.19
CA PRO A 166 -3.96 8.51 14.43
C PRO A 166 -4.27 9.48 15.59
N LYS A 167 -3.88 10.76 15.47
CA LYS A 167 -4.14 11.79 16.47
C LYS A 167 -5.53 12.39 16.29
N THR A 168 -5.88 12.75 15.06
CA THR A 168 -7.20 13.35 14.75
C THR A 168 -8.28 12.31 14.48
N LYS A 169 -7.90 11.04 14.30
CA LYS A 169 -8.78 9.91 13.99
C LYS A 169 -9.58 10.13 12.71
N LYS A 170 -8.88 10.57 11.66
CA LYS A 170 -9.48 10.88 10.35
C LYS A 170 -8.64 10.30 9.22
N ALA A 171 -9.31 9.97 8.13
CA ALA A 171 -8.64 9.71 6.86
C ALA A 171 -7.97 10.99 6.37
N LEU A 172 -6.78 10.83 5.79
CA LEU A 172 -5.98 11.88 5.18
C LEU A 172 -6.12 11.79 3.66
N TYR A 173 -6.39 12.94 3.04
CA TYR A 173 -6.53 13.05 1.60
C TYR A 173 -5.44 13.93 0.98
N LEU A 174 -5.32 13.93 -0.34
CA LEU A 174 -4.38 14.80 -1.08
C LEU A 174 -4.55 16.27 -0.66
N GLU A 175 -5.77 16.73 -0.44
CA GLU A 175 -6.09 18.09 -0.01
C GLU A 175 -5.60 18.43 1.40
N ASP A 176 -5.35 17.47 2.28
CA ASP A 176 -4.75 17.70 3.60
C ASP A 176 -3.25 17.95 3.50
N VAL A 177 -2.62 17.45 2.42
CA VAL A 177 -1.17 17.45 2.21
C VAL A 177 -0.74 18.52 1.21
N LEU A 178 -1.51 18.74 0.16
CA LEU A 178 -1.18 19.63 -0.95
C LEU A 178 -1.86 21.00 -0.79
N GLN A 179 -1.22 22.04 -1.33
CA GLN A 179 -1.78 23.38 -1.38
C GLN A 179 -3.03 23.41 -2.28
N PRO A 180 -3.99 24.31 -2.02
CA PRO A 180 -5.16 24.47 -2.87
C PRO A 180 -4.79 24.73 -4.34
N ASN A 181 -5.62 24.26 -5.27
CA ASN A 181 -5.46 24.48 -6.71
C ASN A 181 -4.17 23.89 -7.32
N THR A 182 -3.61 22.83 -6.73
CA THR A 182 -2.41 22.14 -7.22
C THR A 182 -2.68 20.84 -7.99
N GLN A 183 -3.95 20.46 -8.13
CA GLN A 183 -4.37 19.18 -8.74
C GLN A 183 -3.89 19.05 -10.19
N LYS A 184 -3.95 20.12 -10.99
CA LYS A 184 -3.47 20.12 -12.37
C LYS A 184 -1.95 19.93 -12.45
N GLN A 185 -1.18 20.56 -11.57
CA GLN A 185 0.27 20.39 -11.50
C GLN A 185 0.63 18.96 -11.07
N LEU A 186 -0.06 18.43 -10.05
CA LEU A 186 0.11 17.05 -9.61
C LEU A 186 -0.15 16.06 -10.76
N ASN A 187 -1.27 16.22 -11.47
CA ASN A 187 -1.60 15.36 -12.61
C ASN A 187 -0.55 15.40 -13.71
N LYS A 188 -0.01 16.59 -14.03
CA LYS A 188 1.05 16.77 -15.02
C LYS A 188 2.37 16.08 -14.60
N ILE A 189 2.71 16.14 -13.31
CA ILE A 189 3.87 15.43 -12.77
C ILE A 189 3.64 13.92 -12.88
N GLY A 190 2.45 13.46 -12.48
CA GLY A 190 2.03 12.06 -12.60
C GLY A 190 2.12 11.55 -14.04
N GLU A 191 1.59 12.29 -15.01
CA GLU A 191 1.61 11.92 -16.43
C GLU A 191 3.03 11.75 -16.96
N ARG A 192 3.92 12.70 -16.64
CA ARG A 192 5.32 12.63 -17.06
C ARG A 192 6.01 11.39 -16.51
N ILE A 193 5.78 11.05 -15.24
CA ILE A 193 6.37 9.86 -14.61
C ILE A 193 5.74 8.59 -15.21
N PHE A 194 4.43 8.58 -15.41
CA PHE A 194 3.71 7.47 -16.04
C PHE A 194 4.24 7.17 -17.44
N ARG A 195 4.32 8.19 -18.31
CA ARG A 195 4.87 8.04 -19.66
C ARG A 195 6.30 7.52 -19.63
N LYS A 196 7.13 7.99 -18.70
CA LYS A 196 8.50 7.48 -18.53
C LYS A 196 8.51 5.99 -18.12
N ASN A 197 7.69 5.60 -17.15
CA ASN A 197 7.62 4.21 -16.68
C ASN A 197 7.12 3.26 -17.77
N GLU A 198 6.20 3.73 -18.60
CA GLU A 198 5.60 3.00 -19.71
C GLU A 198 6.42 3.09 -21.01
N ASN A 199 7.60 3.72 -20.98
CA ASN A 199 8.46 3.94 -22.16
C ASN A 199 7.76 4.68 -23.32
N LEU A 200 6.85 5.58 -22.99
CA LEU A 200 6.12 6.40 -23.94
C LEU A 200 6.85 7.71 -24.23
N LYS A 201 6.74 8.18 -25.48
CA LYS A 201 7.08 9.57 -25.82
C LYS A 201 6.05 10.52 -25.21
N ASP A 202 6.47 11.76 -24.94
CA ASP A 202 5.59 12.83 -24.42
C ASP A 202 4.35 13.06 -25.29
N THR A 203 4.44 12.78 -26.60
CA THR A 203 3.36 12.98 -27.57
C THR A 203 2.65 11.68 -27.99
N ALA A 204 2.98 10.53 -27.39
CA ALA A 204 2.32 9.27 -27.75
C ALA A 204 0.84 9.31 -27.34
N SER A 205 -0.04 8.86 -28.25
CA SER A 205 -1.47 8.71 -27.92
C SER A 205 -1.64 7.60 -26.88
N LEU A 206 -2.58 7.79 -25.95
CA LEU A 206 -2.97 6.78 -24.96
C LEU A 206 -4.19 5.96 -25.40
N GLU A 207 -4.83 6.33 -26.52
CA GLU A 207 -6.16 5.83 -26.92
C GLU A 207 -6.21 4.32 -27.22
N GLN A 208 -5.13 3.74 -27.74
CA GLN A 208 -5.12 2.34 -28.17
C GLN A 208 -4.72 1.37 -27.06
N ASP A 209 -3.79 1.79 -26.20
CA ASP A 209 -3.16 0.90 -25.21
C ASP A 209 -3.74 1.09 -23.81
N TYR A 210 -4.51 2.17 -23.57
CA TYR A 210 -5.02 2.54 -22.26
C TYR A 210 -6.49 2.94 -22.27
N PHE A 211 -7.17 2.73 -21.15
CA PHE A 211 -8.60 2.98 -20.98
C PHE A 211 -8.91 4.34 -20.34
N PHE A 212 -7.99 5.29 -20.44
CA PHE A 212 -8.23 6.66 -19.97
C PHE A 212 -9.37 7.31 -20.77
N GLU A 213 -10.31 7.93 -20.06
CA GLU A 213 -11.35 8.76 -20.69
C GLU A 213 -10.71 9.85 -21.56
N ASP A 214 -11.26 10.07 -22.76
CA ASP A 214 -10.73 10.97 -23.79
C ASP A 214 -9.24 10.72 -24.16
N ALA A 215 -8.68 9.54 -23.87
CA ALA A 215 -7.25 9.27 -23.97
C ALA A 215 -6.37 10.26 -23.17
N LYS A 216 -6.89 10.82 -22.07
CA LYS A 216 -6.20 11.78 -21.21
C LYS A 216 -5.79 11.13 -19.89
N PHE A 217 -4.50 11.15 -19.60
CA PHE A 217 -3.99 10.68 -18.31
C PHE A 217 -4.65 11.45 -17.14
N VAL A 218 -5.12 10.70 -16.16
CA VAL A 218 -5.63 11.23 -14.90
C VAL A 218 -5.17 10.36 -13.73
N LEU A 219 -4.65 10.99 -12.68
CA LEU A 219 -4.39 10.33 -11.39
C LEU A 219 -5.72 9.91 -10.76
N ASN A 220 -5.79 8.67 -10.28
CA ASN A 220 -6.95 8.18 -9.55
C ASN A 220 -6.91 8.62 -8.08
N GLU A 221 -7.94 8.25 -7.33
CA GLU A 221 -8.06 8.53 -5.90
C GLU A 221 -7.52 7.39 -5.01
N ASN A 222 -6.87 6.38 -5.60
CA ASN A 222 -6.29 5.25 -4.89
C ASN A 222 -4.79 5.47 -4.65
N TYR A 223 -4.46 6.12 -3.54
CA TYR A 223 -3.08 6.48 -3.22
C TYR A 223 -2.68 6.25 -1.76
N LEU A 224 -1.38 6.05 -1.56
CA LEU A 224 -0.74 5.88 -0.26
C LEU A 224 0.38 6.90 -0.09
N PHE A 225 0.41 7.58 1.04
CA PHE A 225 1.55 8.37 1.48
C PHE A 225 2.62 7.44 2.03
N THR A 226 3.82 7.54 1.48
CA THR A 226 4.97 6.72 1.86
C THR A 226 6.15 7.63 2.23
N PRO A 227 7.21 7.11 2.88
CA PRO A 227 8.40 7.90 3.17
C PRO A 227 9.11 8.47 1.92
N VAL A 228 8.89 7.91 0.72
CA VAL A 228 9.56 8.31 -0.52
C VAL A 228 8.71 9.18 -1.44
N GLY A 229 7.38 9.13 -1.30
CA GLY A 229 6.46 9.87 -2.16
C GLY A 229 5.01 9.44 -1.99
N ILE A 230 4.18 9.87 -2.94
CA ILE A 230 2.80 9.41 -3.07
C ILE A 230 2.79 8.22 -4.04
N LYS A 231 2.38 7.04 -3.58
CA LYS A 231 2.15 5.86 -4.43
C LYS A 231 0.70 5.89 -4.90
N PHE A 232 0.47 5.84 -6.20
CA PHE A 232 -0.83 5.58 -6.82
C PHE A 232 -0.85 4.15 -7.37
N LEU A 233 -2.01 3.52 -7.37
CA LEU A 233 -2.21 2.20 -7.96
C LEU A 233 -3.51 2.19 -8.76
N TYR A 234 -3.41 1.84 -10.03
CA TYR A 234 -4.56 1.53 -10.88
C TYR A 234 -4.78 0.01 -10.85
N ASN A 235 -5.99 -0.41 -10.51
CA ASN A 235 -6.35 -1.81 -10.44
C ASN A 235 -6.46 -2.43 -11.85
N GLU A 236 -6.58 -3.75 -11.90
CA GLU A 236 -6.88 -4.47 -13.13
C GLU A 236 -8.14 -3.89 -13.79
N TYR A 237 -8.16 -3.79 -15.11
CA TYR A 237 -9.22 -3.14 -15.91
C TYR A 237 -9.38 -1.63 -15.74
N GLU A 238 -8.69 -0.97 -14.80
CA GLU A 238 -8.89 0.46 -14.57
C GLU A 238 -8.34 1.31 -15.72
N ILE A 239 -7.10 1.03 -16.15
CA ILE A 239 -6.46 1.75 -17.26
C ILE A 239 -5.88 0.85 -18.34
N LYS A 240 -5.91 -0.48 -18.17
CA LYS A 240 -5.36 -1.49 -19.09
C LYS A 240 -6.16 -2.79 -19.00
N PRO A 241 -6.08 -3.70 -20.00
CA PRO A 241 -6.68 -5.03 -19.90
C PRO A 241 -6.15 -5.82 -18.70
N TYR A 242 -6.94 -6.77 -18.18
CA TYR A 242 -6.58 -7.66 -17.06
C TYR A 242 -5.19 -8.28 -17.16
N ALA A 243 -4.82 -8.76 -18.35
CA ALA A 243 -3.54 -9.42 -18.59
C ALA A 243 -2.32 -8.51 -18.33
N ALA A 244 -2.50 -7.19 -18.30
CA ALA A 244 -1.46 -6.23 -17.95
C ALA A 244 -1.25 -6.09 -16.43
N GLY A 245 -2.17 -6.62 -15.62
CA GLY A 245 -2.15 -6.51 -14.16
C GLY A 245 -2.38 -5.08 -13.65
N GLN A 246 -2.03 -4.86 -12.39
CA GLN A 246 -2.08 -3.55 -11.75
C GLN A 246 -0.94 -2.64 -12.25
N THR A 247 -1.18 -1.33 -12.32
CA THR A 247 -0.15 -0.34 -12.67
C THR A 247 0.14 0.57 -11.47
N GLU A 248 1.40 0.60 -11.02
CA GLU A 248 1.84 1.45 -9.92
C GLU A 248 2.60 2.69 -10.42
N LEU A 249 2.39 3.81 -9.72
CA LEU A 249 3.06 5.07 -10.00
C LEU A 249 3.47 5.76 -8.71
N VAL A 250 4.76 5.97 -8.49
CA VAL A 250 5.26 6.74 -7.35
C VAL A 250 5.67 8.13 -7.80
N ILE A 251 5.08 9.16 -7.19
CA ILE A 251 5.50 10.55 -7.34
C ILE A 251 6.40 10.92 -6.15
N PRO A 252 7.72 11.07 -6.36
CA PRO A 252 8.65 11.35 -5.26
C PRO A 252 8.35 12.70 -4.61
N TRP A 253 8.55 12.79 -3.30
CA TRP A 253 8.36 14.04 -2.58
C TRP A 253 9.20 15.21 -3.12
N ALA A 254 10.36 14.92 -3.71
CA ALA A 254 11.23 15.90 -4.34
C ALA A 254 10.55 16.67 -5.50
N GLU A 255 9.66 16.01 -6.23
CA GLU A 255 8.88 16.60 -7.34
C GLU A 255 7.69 17.43 -6.83
N LEU A 256 7.31 17.25 -5.55
CA LEU A 256 6.13 17.86 -4.94
C LEU A 256 6.44 19.01 -4.00
N LYS A 257 7.72 19.36 -3.79
CA LYS A 257 8.17 20.35 -2.78
C LYS A 257 7.38 21.66 -2.84
N THR A 258 7.10 22.18 -4.03
CA THR A 258 6.38 23.45 -4.21
C THR A 258 4.86 23.31 -4.08
N LEU A 259 4.33 22.09 -4.16
CA LEU A 259 2.89 21.79 -4.04
C LEU A 259 2.49 21.44 -2.61
N LEU A 260 3.44 21.13 -1.71
CA LEU A 260 3.16 20.68 -0.35
C LEU A 260 2.77 21.83 0.57
N LYS A 261 1.85 21.54 1.50
CA LYS A 261 1.59 22.40 2.67
C LYS A 261 2.77 22.27 3.66
N PRO A 262 3.33 23.38 4.17
CA PRO A 262 4.48 23.36 5.08
C PRO A 262 4.27 22.54 6.36
N THR A 263 3.03 22.47 6.86
CA THR A 263 2.65 21.79 8.11
C THR A 263 1.91 20.48 7.89
N SER A 264 1.99 19.89 6.70
CA SER A 264 1.34 18.61 6.42
C SER A 264 1.95 17.46 7.22
N VAL A 265 1.18 16.41 7.45
CA VAL A 265 1.62 15.18 8.13
C VAL A 265 2.84 14.53 7.47
N VAL A 266 3.02 14.72 6.16
CA VAL A 266 4.16 14.19 5.39
C VAL A 266 5.37 15.13 5.33
N ALA A 267 5.27 16.36 5.86
CA ALA A 267 6.34 17.36 5.78
C ALA A 267 7.65 16.86 6.42
N HIS A 268 7.55 16.00 7.44
CA HIS A 268 8.71 15.42 8.09
C HIS A 268 9.53 14.46 7.19
N TYR A 269 8.90 13.85 6.17
CA TYR A 269 9.61 13.05 5.15
C TYR A 269 10.48 13.92 4.22
N LEU A 270 10.20 15.22 4.11
CA LEU A 270 11.01 16.15 3.30
C LEU A 270 12.32 16.51 3.98
N ILE A 271 12.32 16.57 5.31
CA ILE A 271 13.48 16.97 6.12
C ILE A 271 14.54 15.87 6.09
N LYS A 272 14.14 14.59 6.14
CA LYS A 272 15.07 13.43 6.09
C LYS A 272 15.65 13.17 4.69
N ASN A 273 14.92 13.51 3.62
CA ASN A 273 15.42 13.37 2.23
C ASN A 273 16.27 14.57 1.76
N ALA A 274 16.54 15.55 2.64
CA ALA A 274 17.33 16.75 2.31
C ALA A 274 18.85 16.57 2.42
N GLY A 275 19.35 15.38 2.78
CA GLY A 275 20.78 15.07 2.74
C GLY A 275 21.64 15.97 3.64
N ILE A 276 21.39 15.93 4.96
CA ILE A 276 22.38 16.30 5.98
C ILE A 276 22.64 15.07 6.83
#